data_AF-A0A963M1F3-F1
#
_entry.id   AF-A0A963M1F3-F1
#
_cell.length_a   1.000
_cell.length_b   1.000
_cell.length_c   1.000
_cell.angle_alpha   90.00
_cell.angle_beta   90.00
_cell.angle_gamma   90.00
#
_symmetry.space_group_name_H-M   'P 1'
#
loop_
_entity.id
_entity.type
_entity.pdbx_description
1 polymer ?
#
loop_
_entity_poly.entity_id
_entity_poly.type
_entity_poly.pdbx_seq_one_letter_code
_entity_poly.pdbx_strand_id
1 'polypeptide(L)' 'AEVTVGGVDTRDLSSQTLEARQQPGLYFIGEVVDVTGWLGGYNFQWAWASAHACAEALGQAAEARRAGGLSG' A
#
# COMPACT_ATOMS: atom_id res chain seq x y z
N ALA A 1 14.24 11.85 14.21
CA ALA A 1 13.67 10.50 14.00
C ALA A 1 14.47 9.88 12.88
N GLU A 2 15.02 8.71 13.13
CA GLU A 2 15.86 7.94 12.21
C GLU A 2 15.00 7.53 11.01
N VAL A 3 15.27 8.14 9.85
CA VAL A 3 14.58 7.85 8.59
C VAL A 3 15.45 6.87 7.84
N THR A 4 14.88 5.74 7.42
CA THR A 4 15.54 4.86 6.47
C THR A 4 15.65 5.59 5.12
N VAL A 5 16.86 6.03 4.78
CA VAL A 5 17.17 6.47 3.42
C VAL A 5 17.29 5.21 2.57
N GLY A 6 16.18 4.85 1.92
CA GLY A 6 16.05 3.65 1.08
C GLY A 6 14.86 2.79 1.49
N GLY A 7 13.80 2.84 0.68
CA GLY A 7 12.59 2.02 0.80
C GLY A 7 12.06 1.63 -0.59
N VAL A 8 10.91 0.95 -0.64
CA VAL A 8 10.25 0.64 -1.92
C VAL A 8 9.84 1.93 -2.61
N ASP A 9 10.29 2.09 -3.86
CA ASP A 9 10.03 3.28 -4.65
C ASP A 9 8.53 3.41 -4.93
N THR A 10 7.97 4.58 -4.60
CA THR A 10 6.56 4.88 -4.84
C THR A 10 6.18 4.80 -6.33
N ARG A 11 7.14 4.95 -7.25
CA ARG A 11 6.92 4.79 -8.70
C ARG A 11 6.58 3.35 -9.08
N ASP A 12 7.02 2.38 -8.30
CA ASP A 12 6.70 0.96 -8.50
C ASP A 12 5.37 0.55 -7.84
N LEU A 13 4.71 1.47 -7.12
CA LEU A 13 3.45 1.21 -6.42
C LEU A 13 2.29 2.01 -7.02
N SER A 14 1.10 1.40 -7.07
CA SER A 14 -0.13 2.13 -7.32
C SER A 14 -0.31 3.23 -6.26
N SER A 15 -0.50 4.48 -6.67
CA SER A 15 -0.71 5.59 -5.73
C SER A 15 -2.07 5.55 -5.03
N GLN A 16 -2.99 4.71 -5.50
CA GLN A 16 -4.32 4.54 -4.90
C GLN A 16 -4.39 3.35 -3.94
N THR A 17 -3.72 2.24 -4.27
CA THR A 17 -3.87 0.97 -3.53
C THR A 17 -2.58 0.51 -2.85
N LEU A 18 -1.44 1.10 -3.22
CA LEU A 18 -0.09 0.68 -2.82
C LEU A 18 0.27 -0.76 -3.20
N GLU A 19 -0.41 -1.30 -4.21
CA GLU A 19 -0.06 -2.55 -4.85
C GLU A 19 1.19 -2.38 -5.72
N ALA A 20 2.08 -3.35 -5.68
CA ALA A 20 3.25 -3.41 -6.53
C ALA A 20 2.84 -3.62 -7.99
N ARG A 21 3.23 -2.69 -8.86
CA ARG A 21 2.94 -2.75 -10.30
C ARG A 21 3.51 -4.00 -10.97
N GLN A 22 4.61 -4.52 -10.44
CA GLN A 22 5.32 -5.67 -11.00
C GLN A 22 4.83 -7.02 -10.44
N GLN A 23 4.06 -7.02 -9.34
CA GLN A 23 3.57 -8.24 -8.70
C GLN A 23 2.15 -8.03 -8.16
N PRO A 24 1.11 -8.41 -8.94
CA PRO A 24 -0.27 -8.34 -8.47
C PRO A 24 -0.49 -9.12 -7.18
N GLY A 25 -1.22 -8.52 -6.24
CA GLY A 25 -1.50 -9.06 -4.91
C GLY A 25 -0.42 -8.81 -3.85
N LEU A 26 0.69 -8.14 -4.21
CA LEU A 26 1.71 -7.71 -3.25
C LEU A 26 1.54 -6.22 -2.95
N TYR A 27 1.52 -5.86 -1.66
CA TYR A 27 1.28 -4.48 -1.20
C TYR A 27 2.37 -4.04 -0.22
N PHE A 28 2.71 -2.76 -0.24
CA PHE A 28 3.67 -2.16 0.69
C PHE A 28 3.06 -0.92 1.36
N ILE A 29 3.14 -0.83 2.69
CA ILE A 29 2.51 0.24 3.48
C ILE A 29 3.44 0.72 4.60
N GLY A 30 3.21 1.93 5.09
CA GLY A 30 3.99 2.49 6.19
C GLY A 30 5.44 2.80 5.82
N GLU A 31 6.34 2.70 6.80
CA GLU A 31 7.73 3.18 6.71
C GLU A 31 8.58 2.47 5.65
N VAL A 32 8.17 1.25 5.22
CA VAL A 32 8.90 0.51 4.17
C VAL A 32 8.77 1.16 2.79
N VAL A 33 7.76 2.01 2.58
CA VAL A 33 7.59 2.79 1.36
C VAL A 33 8.40 4.07 1.50
N ASP A 34 9.19 4.42 0.48
CA ASP A 34 9.99 5.64 0.46
C ASP A 34 9.09 6.88 0.26
N VAL A 35 8.34 7.23 1.32
CA VAL A 35 7.64 8.49 1.48
C VAL A 35 8.45 9.31 2.47
N THR A 36 9.36 10.10 1.94
CA THR A 36 10.13 11.09 2.71
C THR A 36 9.21 12.22 3.14
N GLY A 37 8.39 11.97 4.17
CA GLY A 37 7.68 13.00 4.89
C GLY A 37 8.70 13.97 5.50
N TRP A 38 8.52 15.27 5.28
CA TRP A 38 9.34 16.29 5.93
C TRP A 38 9.30 16.06 7.45
N LEU A 39 10.45 16.09 8.11
CA LEU A 39 10.61 15.86 9.55
C LEU A 39 9.59 16.69 10.35
N GLY A 40 8.55 16.04 10.90
CA GLY A 40 7.50 16.72 11.67
C GLY A 40 6.19 15.95 11.81
N GLY A 41 6.18 14.76 12.43
CA GLY A 41 4.93 14.12 12.92
C GLY A 41 4.04 13.40 11.90
N TYR A 42 4.33 13.49 10.59
CA TYR A 42 3.50 12.89 9.52
C TYR A 42 3.62 11.37 9.37
N ASN A 43 4.58 10.71 10.03
CA ASN A 43 4.85 9.27 9.85
C ASN A 43 3.68 8.38 10.30
N PHE A 44 3.02 8.72 11.42
CA PHE A 44 1.86 7.95 11.86
C PHE A 44 0.67 8.15 10.94
N GLN A 45 0.42 9.39 10.50
CA GLN A 45 -0.66 9.66 9.55
C GLN A 45 -0.43 8.91 8.24
N TRP A 46 0.81 8.84 7.76
CA TRP A 46 1.20 8.02 6.61
C TRP A 46 0.94 6.52 6.83
N ALA A 47 1.36 5.97 7.97
CA ALA A 47 1.13 4.57 8.30
C ALA A 47 -0.37 4.23 8.32
N TRP A 48 -1.21 5.08 8.93
CA TRP A 48 -2.66 4.87 8.98
C TRP A 48 -3.32 5.00 7.60
N ALA A 49 -2.98 6.05 6.83
CA ALA A 49 -3.57 6.28 5.52
C ALA A 49 -3.20 5.17 4.52
N SER A 50 -1.93 4.76 4.49
CA SER A 50 -1.47 3.66 3.63
C SER A 50 -2.10 2.32 3.98
N ALA A 51 -2.23 2.01 5.28
CA ALA A 51 -2.91 0.80 5.75
C ALA A 51 -4.39 0.77 5.34
N HIS A 52 -5.09 1.91 5.46
CA HIS A 52 -6.50 2.02 5.08
C HIS A 52 -6.70 1.76 3.58
N ALA A 53 -5.90 2.41 2.72
CA ALA A 53 -5.97 2.23 1.28
C ALA A 53 -5.72 0.77 0.85
N CYS A 54 -4.72 0.11 1.45
CA CYS A 54 -4.43 -1.30 1.20
C CYS A 54 -5.60 -2.22 1.63
N ALA A 55 -6.20 -1.95 2.80
CA ALA A 55 -7.32 -2.74 3.30
C ALA A 55 -8.56 -2.66 2.39
N GLU A 56 -8.90 -1.46 1.90
CA GLU A 56 -10.00 -1.28 0.95
C GLU A 56 -9.75 -2.06 -0.36
N ALA A 57 -8.53 -1.98 -0.89
CA ALA A 57 -8.14 -2.70 -2.10
C ALA A 57 -8.24 -4.22 -1.92
N LEU A 58 -7.79 -4.75 -0.78
CA LEU A 58 -7.88 -6.18 -0.46
C LEU A 58 -9.35 -6.64 -0.32
N GLY A 59 -10.20 -5.82 0.30
CA GLY A 59 -11.63 -6.09 0.41
C GLY A 59 -12.29 -6.23 -0.96
N GLN A 60 -12.09 -5.25 -1.85
CA GLN A 60 -12.61 -5.26 -3.22
C GLN A 60 -12.08 -6.46 -4.02
N ALA A 61 -10.78 -6.77 -3.90
CA ALA A 61 -10.18 -7.90 -4.58
C ALA A 61 -10.70 -9.26 -4.06
N ALA A 62 -11.01 -9.36 -2.77
CA ALA A 62 -11.62 -10.55 -2.18
C ALA A 62 -13.06 -10.75 -2.65
N GLU A 63 -13.84 -9.67 -2.71
CA GLU A 63 -15.21 -9.68 -3.25
C GLU A 63 -15.24 -10.08 -4.73
N ALA A 64 -14.36 -9.48 -5.55
CA ALA A 64 -14.23 -9.82 -6.96
C ALA A 64 -13.87 -11.31 -7.16
N ARG A 65 -12.94 -11.86 -6.36
CA ARG A 65 -12.60 -13.29 -6.39
C ARG A 65 -13.78 -14.18 -6.01
N ARG A 66 -14.57 -13.80 -5.00
CA ARG A 66 -15.77 -14.55 -4.59
C ARG A 66 -16.85 -14.52 -5.67
N ALA A 67 -17.07 -13.38 -6.32
CA ALA A 67 -18.04 -13.24 -7.40
C ALA A 67 -17.63 -14.02 -8.67
N GLY A 68 -16.33 -14.07 -8.98
CA GLY A 68 -15.80 -14.83 -10.12
C GLY A 68 -15.71 -16.34 -9.91
N GLY A 69 -15.77 -16.82 -8.66
CA GLY A 69 -15.65 -18.23 -8.29
C GLY A 69 -16.94 -19.06 -8.29
N LEU A 70 -18.09 -18.46 -8.61
CA LEU A 70 -19.40 -19.15 -8.64
C LEU A 70 -19.79 -19.72 -10.02
N SER A 71 -18.82 -19.89 -10.94
CA SER A 71 -19.05 -20.40 -12.30
C SER A 71 -18.58 -21.85 -12.53
N GLY A 72 -18.35 -22.62 -11.47
CA GLY A 72 -17.96 -24.04 -11.54
C GLY A 72 -19.14 -25.00 -11.35
#